data_AF-A0A7V3Y0B3-F1
#
_entry.id   AF-A0A7V3Y0B3-F1
#
_cell.length_a   1.000
_cell.length_b   1.000
_cell.length_c   1.000
_cell.angle_alpha   90.00
_cell.angle_beta   90.00
_cell.angle_gamma   90.00
#
_symmetry.space_group_name_H-M   'P 1'
#
loop_
_entity.id
_entity.type
_entity.pdbx_description
1 polymer ?
#
loop_
_entity_poly.entity_id
_entity_poly.type
_entity_poly.pdbx_seq_one_letter_code
_entity_poly.pdbx_strand_id
1 'polypeptide(L)' 'MWVKSKRLFVCTADGTVEVLSLQPETKKPMDAVAFINGYRLQEGDAFE' A
#
# COMPACT_ATOMS: atom_id res chain seq x y z
N MET A 1 3.68 1.14 7.32
CA MET A 1 2.94 0.33 6.33
C MET A 1 3.59 -1.04 6.20
N TRP A 2 2.82 -2.10 5.88
CA TRP A 2 3.35 -3.45 5.67
C TRP A 2 2.54 -4.24 4.64
N VAL A 3 3.14 -5.33 4.15
CA VAL A 3 2.53 -6.23 3.15
C VAL A 3 2.41 -7.64 3.75
N LYS A 4 1.22 -8.24 3.66
CA LYS A 4 1.00 -9.64 4.07
C LYS A 4 0.13 -10.35 3.04
N SER A 5 0.61 -11.49 2.51
CA SER A 5 -0.10 -12.27 1.48
C SER A 5 -0.57 -11.44 0.27
N LYS A 6 0.30 -10.54 -0.22
CA LYS A 6 0.00 -9.56 -1.30
C LYS A 6 -1.11 -8.54 -0.98
N ARG A 7 -1.47 -8.39 0.29
CA ARG A 7 -2.39 -7.35 0.76
C ARG A 7 -1.60 -6.23 1.43
N LEU A 8 -2.08 -5.00 1.26
CA LEU A 8 -1.41 -3.81 1.74
C LEU A 8 -2.12 -3.22 2.95
N PHE A 9 -1.39 -3.03 4.05
CA PHE A 9 -1.94 -2.55 5.31
C PHE A 9 -1.22 -1.31 5.83
N VAL A 10 -2.01 -0.37 6.34
CA VAL A 10 -1.55 0.92 6.80
C VAL A 10 -2.04 1.13 8.23
N CYS A 11 -1.11 1.36 9.15
CA CYS A 11 -1.48 1.76 10.51
C CYS A 11 -2.08 3.16 10.46
N THR A 12 -3.21 3.33 11.15
CA THR A 12 -3.84 4.62 11.41
C THR A 12 -3.71 4.95 12.89
N ALA A 13 -4.15 6.15 13.30
CA ALA A 13 -4.15 6.55 14.72
C ALA A 13 -4.97 5.59 15.59
N ASP A 14 -6.04 5.02 15.02
CA ASP A 14 -6.81 3.93 15.61
C ASP A 14 -6.99 2.82 14.57
N GLY A 15 -6.43 1.64 14.84
CA GLY A 15 -6.56 0.46 14.00
C GLY A 15 -5.69 0.46 12.73
N THR A 16 -6.20 -0.25 11.72
CA THR A 16 -5.48 -0.50 10.47
C THR A 16 -6.44 -0.44 9.30
N VAL A 17 -6.00 0.18 8.21
CA VAL A 17 -6.74 0.21 6.94
C VAL A 17 -6.06 -0.71 5.94
N GLU A 18 -6.85 -1.53 5.27
CA GLU A 18 -6.41 -2.25 4.09
C GLU A 18 -6.59 -1.37 2.85
N VAL A 19 -5.53 -1.24 2.07
CA VAL A 19 -5.57 -0.56 0.78
C VAL A 19 -5.89 -1.60 -0.29
N LEU A 20 -7.02 -1.44 -0.96
CA LEU A 20 -7.46 -2.32 -2.05
C LEU A 20 -7.03 -1.78 -3.41
N SER A 21 -7.10 -0.46 -3.60
CA SER A 21 -6.66 0.24 -4.81
C SER A 21 -6.05 1.59 -4.45
N LEU A 22 -5.12 2.05 -5.29
CA LEU A 22 -4.49 3.36 -5.15
C LEU A 22 -4.01 3.89 -6.50
N GLN A 23 -3.74 5.20 -6.53
CA GLN A 23 -3.16 5.87 -7.68
C GLN A 23 -1.82 6.50 -7.31
N PRO A 24 -0.69 5.95 -7.79
CA PRO A 24 0.59 6.64 -7.74
C PRO A 24 0.55 7.91 -8.61
N GLU A 25 1.29 8.95 -8.23
CA GLU A 25 1.29 10.27 -8.88
C GLU A 25 1.40 10.20 -10.42
N THR A 26 2.25 9.31 -10.93
CA THR A 26 2.56 9.19 -12.37
C THR A 26 1.75 8.13 -13.10
N LYS A 27 0.84 7.41 -12.44
CA LYS A 27 0.15 6.24 -13.00
C LYS A 27 -1.37 6.34 -12.86
N LYS A 28 -2.07 5.51 -13.63
CA LYS A 28 -3.52 5.32 -13.49
C LYS A 28 -3.82 4.58 -12.18
N PRO A 29 -5.05 4.71 -11.63
CA PRO A 29 -5.51 3.90 -10.51
C PRO A 29 -5.27 2.41 -10.78
N MET A 30 -4.77 1.71 -9.76
CA MET A 30 -4.46 0.28 -9.84
C MET A 30 -4.72 -0.42 -8.52
N ASP A 31 -4.85 -1.73 -8.58
CA ASP A 31 -5.01 -2.55 -7.38
C ASP A 31 -3.73 -2.58 -6.54
N ALA A 32 -3.87 -2.74 -5.23
CA ALA A 32 -2.76 -2.79 -4.30
C ALA A 32 -1.76 -3.92 -4.64
N VAL A 33 -2.23 -5.03 -5.20
CA VAL A 33 -1.36 -6.13 -5.67
C VAL A 33 -0.42 -5.65 -6.80
N ALA A 34 -0.95 -4.90 -7.77
CA ALA A 34 -0.15 -4.36 -8.87
C ALA A 34 0.87 -3.34 -8.35
N PHE A 35 0.47 -2.54 -7.35
CA PHE A 35 1.37 -1.63 -6.67
C PHE A 35 2.49 -2.35 -5.92
N ILE A 36 2.19 -3.37 -5.10
CA ILE A 36 3.20 -4.19 -4.39
C ILE A 36 4.20 -4.82 -5.36
N ASN A 37 3.74 -5.27 -6.53
CA ASN A 37 4.63 -5.89 -7.52
C ASN A 37 5.54 -4.87 -8.23
N GLY A 38 5.09 -3.62 -8.37
CA GLY A 38 5.80 -2.57 -9.11
C GLY A 38 6.66 -1.65 -8.23
N TYR A 39 6.46 -1.67 -6.91
CA TYR A 39 7.13 -0.79 -5.96
C TYR A 39 7.74 -1.60 -4.83
N ARG A 40 9.01 -1.31 -4.50
CA ARG A 40 9.73 -1.99 -3.43
C ARG A 40 9.40 -1.35 -2.09
N LEU A 41 8.31 -1.82 -1.49
CA LEU A 41 7.86 -1.41 -0.16
C LEU A 41 8.73 -2.06 0.92
N GLN A 42 9.13 -1.28 1.92
CA GLN A 42 9.78 -1.77 3.13
C GLN A 42 8.80 -1.73 4.30
N GLU A 43 8.93 -2.70 5.20
CA GLU A 43 8.18 -2.69 6.44
C GLU A 43 8.61 -1.47 7.27
N GLY A 44 7.65 -0.62 7.62
CA GLY A 44 7.93 0.65 8.29
C GLY A 44 7.79 1.89 7.39
N ASP A 45 7.64 1.73 6.07
CA ASP A 45 7.35 2.86 5.17
C ASP A 45 6.08 3.60 5.61
N ALA A 46 6.06 4.92 5.46
CA ALA A 46 4.93 5.78 5.81
C ALA A 46 4.49 6.62 4.61
N PHE A 47 3.22 7.05 4.62
CA PHE A 47 2.76 8.09 3.71
C PHE A 47 3.08 9.45 4.33
N GLU A 48 3.72 10.33 3.56
CA GLU A 48 3.93 11.75 3.88
C GLU A 48 2.93 12.64 3.12
#